data_AF-A0A8J4YMC8-F1
#
_entry.id   AF-A0A8J4YMC8-F1
#
_cell.length_a   1.000
_cell.length_b   1.000
_cell.length_c   1.000
_cell.angle_alpha   90.00
_cell.angle_beta   90.00
_cell.angle_gamma   90.00
#
_symmetry.space_group_name_H-M   'P 1'
#
loop_
_entity.id
_entity.type
_entity.pdbx_description
1 polymer ?
#
loop_
_entity_poly.entity_id
_entity_poly.type
_entity_poly.pdbx_seq_one_letter_code
_entity_poly.pdbx_strand_id
1 'polypeptide(L)'
;MRAIREADFLLYIEALSKIIPWFFALDHTHYSRWVPIHLRDMVSLKQLHPDVYAEFLKGNFVVKKSKRAFSAVAIDQAHEQNNASVKGDGGAVGLTENPAALRRWMVSGPEMARLIQEF
;
A
#
# COMPACT_ATOMS: atom_id res chain seq x y z
N MET A 1 -2.62 -6.64 -10.79
CA MET A 1 -3.22 -5.39 -11.30
C MET A 1 -2.12 -4.55 -11.95
N ARG A 2 -2.23 -4.28 -13.25
CA ARG A 2 -1.20 -3.59 -14.05
C ARG A 2 -0.86 -2.19 -13.51
N ALA A 3 -1.89 -1.42 -13.14
CA ALA A 3 -1.76 -0.07 -12.57
C ALA A 3 -0.75 0.02 -11.41
N ILE A 4 -0.84 -0.89 -10.43
CA ILE A 4 0.06 -0.91 -9.27
C ILE A 4 1.48 -1.29 -9.70
N ARG A 5 1.61 -2.31 -10.56
CA ARG A 5 2.91 -2.86 -10.98
C ARG A 5 3.71 -1.86 -11.82
N GLU A 6 3.01 -1.05 -12.62
CA GLU A 6 3.58 0.02 -13.46
C GLU A 6 3.67 1.37 -12.73
N ALA A 7 3.07 1.51 -11.55
CA ALA A 7 2.90 2.79 -10.86
C ALA A 7 2.11 3.82 -11.68
N ASP A 8 1.11 3.35 -12.44
CA ASP A 8 0.23 4.20 -13.25
C ASP A 8 -1.01 4.60 -12.46
N PHE A 9 -1.05 5.85 -12.02
CA PHE A 9 -2.12 6.38 -11.19
C PHE A 9 -3.45 6.59 -11.95
N LEU A 10 -3.39 6.95 -13.23
CA LEU A 10 -4.62 7.16 -14.02
C LEU A 10 -5.29 5.82 -14.32
N LEU A 11 -4.48 4.82 -14.69
CA LEU A 11 -4.97 3.45 -14.86
C LEU A 11 -5.50 2.87 -13.55
N TYR A 12 -4.96 3.27 -12.40
CA TYR A 12 -5.46 2.88 -11.08
C TYR A 12 -6.88 3.42 -10.84
N ILE A 13 -7.11 4.71 -11.08
CA ILE A 13 -8.45 5.33 -10.97
C ILE A 13 -9.44 4.66 -11.92
N GLU A 14 -9.05 4.42 -13.17
CA GLU A 14 -9.90 3.77 -14.17
C GLU A 14 -10.25 2.32 -13.78
N ALA A 15 -9.27 1.56 -13.28
CA ALA A 15 -9.51 0.20 -12.83
C ALA A 15 -10.47 0.15 -11.63
N LEU A 16 -10.33 1.09 -10.68
CA LEU A 16 -11.24 1.22 -9.55
C LEU A 16 -12.67 1.55 -9.99
N SER A 17 -12.85 2.49 -10.92
CA SER A 17 -14.18 2.86 -11.40
C SER A 17 -14.90 1.69 -12.09
N LYS A 18 -14.15 0.86 -12.82
CA LYS A 18 -14.69 -0.34 -13.50
C LYS A 18 -15.03 -1.50 -12.55
N ILE A 19 -14.29 -1.67 -11.45
CA ILE A 19 -14.52 -2.80 -10.52
C ILE A 19 -15.64 -2.53 -9.52
N ILE A 20 -15.90 -1.26 -9.17
CA ILE A 20 -16.92 -0.90 -8.17
C ILE A 20 -18.30 -1.53 -8.44
N PRO A 21 -18.87 -1.50 -9.66
CA PRO A 21 -20.16 -2.13 -9.94
C PRO A 21 -20.19 -3.62 -9.61
N TRP A 22 -19.06 -4.32 -9.78
CA TRP A 22 -18.95 -5.73 -9.44
C TRP A 22 -18.95 -5.98 -7.94
N PHE A 23 -18.42 -5.08 -7.12
CA PHE A 23 -18.53 -5.22 -5.66
C PHE A 23 -19.98 -5.14 -5.19
N PHE A 24 -20.81 -4.33 -5.86
CA PHE A 24 -22.25 -4.31 -5.61
C PHE A 24 -22.94 -5.58 -6.12
N ALA A 25 -22.62 -6.02 -7.33
CA ALA A 25 -23.24 -7.20 -7.94
C ALA A 25 -22.90 -8.52 -7.20
N LEU A 26 -21.72 -8.60 -6.58
CA LEU A 26 -21.22 -9.78 -5.89
C LEU A 26 -21.38 -9.71 -4.36
N ASP A 27 -22.17 -8.76 -3.86
CA ASP A 27 -22.45 -8.55 -2.43
C ASP A 27 -21.19 -8.41 -1.55
N HIS A 28 -20.15 -7.79 -2.10
CA HIS A 28 -18.93 -7.46 -1.37
C HIS A 28 -19.12 -6.17 -0.56
N THR A 29 -19.99 -6.23 0.46
CA THR A 29 -20.50 -5.09 1.25
C THR A 29 -19.42 -4.15 1.81
N HIS A 30 -18.28 -4.69 2.27
CA HIS A 30 -17.17 -3.87 2.74
C HIS A 30 -16.52 -3.07 1.61
N TYR A 31 -16.29 -3.70 0.46
CA TYR A 31 -15.67 -3.05 -0.69
C TYR A 31 -16.64 -2.07 -1.36
N SER A 32 -17.90 -2.44 -1.51
CA SER A 32 -18.93 -1.57 -2.09
C SER A 32 -19.17 -0.32 -1.25
N ARG A 33 -18.93 -0.36 0.07
CA ARG A 33 -19.00 0.81 0.95
C ARG A 33 -17.77 1.71 0.84
N TRP A 34 -16.56 1.15 0.90
CA TRP A 34 -15.34 1.95 1.08
C TRP A 34 -14.64 2.31 -0.22
N VAL A 35 -14.68 1.45 -1.25
CA VAL A 35 -13.97 1.70 -2.50
C VAL A 35 -14.52 2.91 -3.28
N PRO A 36 -15.85 3.18 -3.32
CA PRO A 36 -16.35 4.41 -3.94
C PRO A 36 -15.89 5.68 -3.23
N ILE A 37 -15.78 5.65 -1.90
CA ILE A 37 -15.25 6.78 -1.10
C ILE A 37 -13.78 7.01 -1.46
N HIS A 38 -12.98 5.94 -1.46
CA HIS A 38 -11.58 6.01 -1.86
C HIS A 38 -11.43 6.53 -3.31
N LEU A 39 -12.23 6.06 -4.26
CA LEU A 39 -12.22 6.54 -5.64
C LEU A 39 -12.51 8.05 -5.70
N ARG A 40 -13.54 8.54 -4.99
CA ARG A 40 -13.86 9.97 -4.91
C ARG A 40 -12.66 10.78 -4.41
N ASP A 41 -11.99 10.28 -3.37
CA ASP A 41 -10.84 10.95 -2.79
C ASP A 41 -9.68 11.01 -3.79
N MET A 42 -9.38 9.90 -4.49
CA MET A 42 -8.34 9.84 -5.52
C MET A 42 -8.62 10.78 -6.70
N VAL A 43 -9.89 10.92 -7.13
CA VAL A 43 -10.29 11.83 -8.21
C VAL A 43 -10.20 13.30 -7.77
N SER A 44 -10.58 13.58 -6.52
CA SER A 44 -10.59 14.94 -5.96
C SER A 44 -9.19 15.49 -5.66
N LEU A 45 -8.15 14.63 -5.60
CA LEU A 45 -6.77 15.02 -5.30
C LEU A 45 -6.27 16.17 -6.18
N LYS A 46 -6.60 16.17 -7.48
CA LYS A 46 -6.16 17.23 -8.41
C LYS A 46 -6.60 18.63 -7.96
N GLN A 47 -7.77 18.73 -7.33
CA GLN A 47 -8.34 20.01 -6.89
C GLN A 47 -7.99 20.31 -5.43
N LEU A 48 -8.08 19.32 -4.55
CA LEU A 48 -7.91 19.50 -3.10
C LEU A 48 -6.43 19.51 -2.67
N HIS A 49 -5.59 18.69 -3.32
CA HIS A 49 -4.20 18.47 -2.96
C HIS A 49 -3.31 18.29 -4.22
N PRO A 50 -3.12 19.36 -5.02
CA PRO A 50 -2.43 19.29 -6.30
C PRO A 50 -0.98 18.77 -6.18
N ASP A 51 -0.30 19.07 -5.09
CA ASP A 51 1.07 18.59 -4.83
C ASP A 51 1.09 17.06 -4.67
N VAL A 52 0.14 16.50 -3.91
CA VAL A 52 0.00 15.04 -3.74
C VAL A 52 -0.36 14.39 -5.07
N TYR A 53 -1.29 15.00 -5.82
CA TYR A 53 -1.66 14.52 -7.15
C TYR A 53 -0.45 14.48 -8.10
N ALA A 54 0.42 15.50 -8.08
CA ALA A 54 1.64 15.53 -8.87
C ALA A 54 2.61 14.40 -8.49
N GLU A 55 2.78 14.10 -7.21
CA GLU A 55 3.58 12.96 -6.76
C GLU A 55 2.97 11.61 -7.17
N PHE A 56 1.64 11.48 -7.12
CA PHE A 56 0.96 10.26 -7.54
C PHE A 56 1.11 10.03 -9.05
N LEU A 57 1.07 11.08 -9.87
CA LEU A 57 1.38 10.98 -11.30
C LEU A 57 2.82 10.56 -11.59
N LYS A 58 3.77 10.85 -10.68
CA LYS A 58 5.15 10.32 -10.76
C LYS A 58 5.26 8.85 -10.32
N GLY A 59 4.16 8.25 -9.86
CA GLY A 59 4.12 6.88 -9.36
C GLY A 59 4.47 6.73 -7.89
N ASN A 60 4.51 7.82 -7.11
CA ASN A 60 4.88 7.82 -5.69
C ASN A 60 3.72 7.41 -4.74
N PHE A 61 2.74 6.65 -5.24
CA PHE A 61 1.65 6.05 -4.47
C PHE A 61 1.84 4.54 -4.24
N VAL A 62 2.94 3.98 -4.76
CA VAL A 62 3.32 2.56 -4.63
C VAL A 62 4.78 2.45 -4.16
N VAL A 63 5.15 1.28 -3.66
CA VAL A 63 6.52 0.99 -3.21
C VAL A 63 7.24 0.13 -4.25
N LYS A 64 8.49 0.51 -4.58
CA LYS A 64 9.38 -0.30 -5.43
C LYS A 64 10.54 -0.81 -4.57
N LYS A 65 10.58 -2.12 -4.31
CA LYS A 65 11.68 -2.79 -3.58
C LYS A 65 12.85 -3.17 -4.50
N SER A 66 12.65 -3.09 -5.83
CA SER A 66 13.68 -3.43 -6.82
C SER A 66 13.62 -2.48 -8.01
N LYS A 67 14.68 -2.45 -8.83
CA LYS A 67 14.73 -1.71 -10.09
C LYS A 67 14.06 -2.46 -11.27
N ARG A 68 13.54 -3.67 -11.05
CA ARG A 68 12.93 -4.47 -12.12
C ARG A 68 11.64 -3.82 -12.61
N ALA A 69 11.37 -3.93 -13.91
CA ALA A 69 10.09 -3.54 -14.48
C ALA A 69 8.94 -4.32 -13.79
N PHE A 70 7.77 -3.69 -13.67
CA PHE A 70 6.56 -4.29 -13.09
C PHE A 70 6.70 -4.78 -11.63
N SER A 71 7.66 -4.25 -10.88
CA SER A 71 7.97 -4.71 -9.52
C SER A 71 7.34 -3.89 -8.40
N ALA A 72 6.56 -2.86 -8.74
CA ALA A 72 5.89 -2.03 -7.74
C ALA A 72 4.76 -2.80 -7.04
N VAL A 73 4.60 -2.52 -5.75
CA VAL A 73 3.60 -3.14 -4.87
C VAL A 73 2.85 -2.07 -4.09
N ALA A 74 1.63 -2.39 -3.65
CA ALA A 74 0.87 -1.49 -2.77
C ALA A 74 1.63 -1.27 -1.45
N ILE A 75 1.46 -0.09 -0.85
CA ILE A 75 2.13 0.29 0.40
C ILE A 75 1.82 -0.72 1.51
N ASP A 76 0.55 -1.11 1.65
CA ASP A 76 0.12 -2.11 2.63
C ASP A 76 0.80 -3.47 2.43
N GLN A 77 0.87 -3.93 1.17
CA GLN A 77 1.58 -5.17 0.84
C GLN A 77 3.07 -5.09 1.13
N ALA A 78 3.72 -3.95 0.87
CA ALA A 78 5.13 -3.75 1.21
C ALA A 78 5.35 -3.76 2.73
N HIS A 79 4.44 -3.16 3.48
CA HIS A 79 4.46 -3.18 4.93
C HIS A 79 4.28 -4.61 5.45
N GLU A 80 3.33 -5.38 4.93
CA GLU A 80 3.11 -6.76 5.37
C GLU A 80 4.31 -7.67 5.04
N GLN A 81 4.97 -7.47 3.90
CA GLN A 81 6.23 -8.15 3.61
C GLN A 81 7.32 -7.80 4.61
N ASN A 82 7.45 -6.53 4.99
CA ASN A 82 8.42 -6.12 5.99
C ASN A 82 8.08 -6.71 7.36
N ASN A 83 6.79 -6.74 7.73
CA ASN A 83 6.35 -7.40 8.96
C ASN A 83 6.71 -8.88 8.96
N ALA A 84 6.53 -9.59 7.85
CA ALA A 84 6.92 -10.98 7.72
C ALA A 84 8.45 -11.19 7.81
N SER A 85 9.26 -10.27 7.26
CA SER A 85 10.73 -10.36 7.38
C SER A 85 11.23 -10.12 8.80
N VAL A 86 10.53 -9.30 9.59
CA VAL A 86 10.93 -8.98 10.97
C VAL A 86 10.33 -9.99 11.96
N LYS A 87 9.17 -10.60 11.66
CA LYS A 87 8.57 -11.68 12.45
C LYS A 87 9.19 -13.01 12.03
N GLY A 88 10.09 -13.58 12.83
CA GLY A 88 10.50 -14.98 12.66
C GLY A 88 9.33 -15.96 12.87
N ASP A 89 9.61 -17.27 12.87
CA ASP A 89 8.60 -18.35 12.93
C ASP A 89 7.62 -18.30 14.15
N GLY A 90 7.90 -17.48 15.17
CA GLY A 90 7.06 -17.30 16.35
C GLY A 90 6.01 -16.18 16.28
N GLY A 91 5.95 -15.42 15.19
CA GLY A 91 5.00 -14.29 15.03
C GLY A 91 5.30 -13.08 15.95
N ALA A 92 4.37 -12.13 16.00
CA ALA A 92 4.45 -10.93 16.84
C ALA A 92 3.59 -11.06 18.11
N VAL A 93 4.02 -11.91 19.04
CA VAL A 93 3.34 -12.07 20.33
C VAL A 93 3.79 -10.97 21.30
N GLY A 94 2.85 -10.27 21.94
CA GLY A 94 3.12 -9.30 23.02
C GLY A 94 3.63 -7.91 22.59
N LEU A 95 3.73 -7.63 21.28
CA LEU A 95 4.28 -6.38 20.75
C LEU A 95 3.41 -5.15 21.07
N THR A 96 2.09 -5.30 21.08
CA THR A 96 1.13 -4.22 21.38
C THR A 96 0.95 -3.98 22.88
N GLU A 97 1.41 -4.91 23.73
CA GLU A 97 1.29 -4.85 25.18
C GLU A 97 2.46 -4.10 25.84
N ASN A 98 3.53 -3.83 25.07
CA ASN A 98 4.68 -3.09 25.53
C ASN A 98 5.02 -1.92 24.56
N PRO A 99 4.73 -0.66 24.96
CA PRO A 99 5.00 0.52 24.14
C PRO A 99 6.47 0.73 23.74
N ALA A 100 7.42 0.19 24.51
CA ALA A 100 8.84 0.25 24.18
C ALA A 100 9.27 -0.85 23.20
N ALA A 101 8.58 -2.00 23.21
CA ALA A 101 8.75 -3.03 22.20
C ALA A 101 8.13 -2.58 20.86
N LEU A 102 6.94 -1.97 20.90
CA LEU A 102 6.29 -1.38 19.73
C LEU A 102 7.14 -0.27 19.10
N ARG A 103 7.70 0.65 19.91
CA ARG A 103 8.59 1.70 19.39
C ARG A 103 9.86 1.14 18.75
N ARG A 104 10.50 0.14 19.38
CA ARG A 104 11.64 -0.55 18.78
C ARG A 104 11.25 -1.25 17.48
N TRP A 105 10.07 -1.86 17.40
CA TRP A 105 9.57 -2.46 16.16
C TRP A 105 9.39 -1.43 15.03
N MET A 106 8.75 -0.30 15.34
CA MET A 106 8.50 0.76 14.37
C MET A 106 9.79 1.38 13.80
N VAL A 107 10.85 1.47 14.61
CA VAL A 107 12.12 2.09 14.20
C VAL A 107 13.10 1.06 13.64
N SER A 108 13.23 -0.09 14.29
CA SER A 108 14.21 -1.12 13.93
C SER A 108 13.72 -2.06 12.84
N GLY A 109 12.40 -2.28 12.70
CA GLY A 109 11.86 -3.16 11.66
C GLY A 109 12.26 -2.74 10.24
N PRO A 110 12.05 -1.48 9.84
CA PRO A 110 12.47 -0.97 8.53
C PRO A 110 13.99 -1.05 8.31
N GLU A 111 14.80 -0.72 9.31
CA GLU A 111 16.28 -0.76 9.20
C GLU A 111 16.83 -2.19 9.16
N MET A 112 16.27 -3.11 9.93
CA MET A 112 16.65 -4.53 9.88
C MET A 112 16.27 -5.15 8.53
N ALA A 113 15.09 -4.80 7.99
CA ALA A 113 14.66 -5.24 6.66
C ALA A 113 15.56 -4.68 5.55
N ARG A 114 16.09 -3.45 5.70
CA ARG A 114 17.08 -2.86 4.80
C ARG A 114 18.40 -3.63 4.86
N LEU A 115 18.93 -3.88 6.06
CA LEU A 115 20.20 -4.59 6.26
C LEU A 115 20.17 -6.03 5.71
N ILE A 116 19.05 -6.76 5.87
CA ILE A 116 18.90 -8.13 5.34
C ILE A 116 18.94 -8.16 3.80
N GLN A 117 18.57 -7.07 3.11
CA GLN A 117 18.64 -6.99 1.64
C GLN A 117 20.01 -6.55 1.10
N GLU A 118 20.92 -6.09 1.97
CA GLU A 118 22.26 -5.61 1.58
C GLU A 118 23.34 -6.70 1.62
N PHE A 119 23.04 -7.87 2.20
CA PHE A 119 23.88 -9.08 2.19
C PHE A 119 23.34 -10.12 1.21
#